data_AF-E1Z4N6-F1
#
_entry.id   AF-E1Z4N6-F1
#
_cell.length_a   1.000
_cell.length_b   1.000
_cell.length_c   1.000
_cell.angle_alpha   90.00
_cell.angle_beta   90.00
_cell.angle_gamma   90.00
#
_symmetry.space_group_name_H-M   'P 1'
#
loop_
_entity.id
_entity.type
_entity.pdbx_description
1 polymer ?
#
loop_
_entity_poly.entity_id
_entity_poly.type
_entity_poly.pdbx_seq_one_letter_code
_entity_poly.pdbx_strand_id
1 'polypeptide(L)'
;LSQVVIEGFKSYKDQTILEPFSNRINCVVGANGSGKSNFFHAIRFVLDDLFSSLSTEDRRALLHESVGHHVLSAYVEIVFDNSDNRLPVDKAEVRLRRSIGMKKDDYYLDKKHVTKKEVANLLETAGFSRANPYYVVQQGKIAQMANMKDEQRLELLKEIGGTRVYEDR
;
A
#
# COMPACT_ATOMS: atom_id res chain seq x y z
N LEU A 1 6.97 -1.89 10.65
CA LEU A 1 7.04 -0.69 9.79
C LEU A 1 7.63 0.42 10.64
N SER A 2 8.80 0.95 10.26
CA SER A 2 9.59 1.89 11.06
C SER A 2 9.48 3.33 10.55
N GLN A 3 9.34 3.51 9.24
CA GLN A 3 9.28 4.81 8.57
C GLN A 3 8.45 4.73 7.28
N VAL A 4 7.81 5.84 6.90
CA VAL A 4 7.16 6.03 5.58
C VAL A 4 7.60 7.36 5.00
N VAL A 5 8.06 7.35 3.75
CA VAL A 5 8.43 8.55 3.00
C VAL A 5 7.46 8.72 1.83
N ILE A 6 6.91 9.91 1.66
CA ILE A 6 5.92 10.23 0.63
C ILE A 6 6.33 11.52 -0.07
N GLU A 7 6.32 11.53 -1.40
CA GLU A 7 6.61 12.73 -2.19
C GLU A 7 5.76 12.75 -3.45
N GLY A 8 5.21 13.92 -3.78
CA GLY A 8 4.39 14.13 -4.97
C GLY A 8 3.06 13.37 -5.02
N PHE A 9 2.64 12.71 -3.94
CA PHE A 9 1.47 11.82 -3.91
C PHE A 9 0.24 12.51 -3.31
N LYS A 10 -0.84 12.66 -4.09
CA LYS A 10 -2.12 13.26 -3.67
C LYS A 10 -1.95 14.58 -2.92
N SER A 11 -2.16 14.61 -1.59
CA SER A 11 -2.01 15.81 -0.77
C SER A 11 -0.57 16.11 -0.33
N TYR A 12 0.37 15.21 -0.61
CA TYR A 12 1.78 15.34 -0.23
C TYR A 12 2.58 15.88 -1.42
N LYS A 13 2.76 17.21 -1.47
CA LYS A 13 3.55 17.87 -2.52
C LYS A 13 5.04 17.57 -2.34
N ASP A 14 5.58 18.07 -1.24
CA ASP A 14 6.99 17.95 -0.91
C ASP A 14 7.26 16.65 -0.13
N GLN A 15 8.53 16.25 -0.10
CA GLN A 15 8.94 15.05 0.62
C GLN A 15 8.54 15.18 2.09
N THR A 16 7.73 14.23 2.55
CA THR A 16 7.33 14.10 3.94
C THR A 16 7.84 12.77 4.46
N ILE A 17 8.60 12.83 5.54
CA ILE A 17 9.14 11.68 6.26
C ILE A 17 8.33 11.50 7.54
N LEU A 18 7.71 10.34 7.69
CA LEU A 18 6.88 9.98 8.85
C LEU A 18 7.64 8.93 9.66
N GLU A 19 8.23 9.39 10.76
CA GLU A 19 9.01 8.57 11.69
C GLU A 19 9.11 9.27 13.06
N PRO A 20 9.44 8.53 14.14
CA PRO A 20 9.49 7.06 14.22
C PRO A 20 8.11 6.46 14.52
N PHE A 21 7.80 5.32 13.92
CA PHE A 21 6.65 4.51 14.33
C PHE A 21 6.99 3.63 15.53
N SER A 22 6.04 3.50 16.46
CA SER A 22 6.13 2.56 17.57
C SER A 22 5.79 1.15 17.10
N ASN A 23 6.45 0.14 17.68
CA ASN A 23 6.12 -1.27 17.47
C ASN A 23 4.81 -1.70 18.18
N ARG A 24 4.13 -0.75 18.85
CA ARG A 24 2.84 -0.96 19.50
C ARG A 24 1.71 -0.31 18.68
N ILE A 25 1.08 0.71 19.24
CA ILE A 25 -0.06 1.39 18.65
C ILE A 25 0.39 2.77 18.14
N ASN A 26 0.02 3.09 16.91
CA ASN A 26 0.26 4.38 16.29
C ASN A 26 -1.09 5.02 15.93
N CYS A 27 -1.29 6.28 16.29
CA CYS A 27 -2.53 7.02 16.03
C CYS A 27 -2.27 8.17 15.08
N VAL A 28 -3.07 8.27 14.01
CA VAL A 28 -3.02 9.37 13.04
C VAL A 28 -4.24 10.27 13.24
N VAL A 29 -4.02 11.51 13.66
CA VAL A 29 -5.07 12.49 13.96
C VAL A 29 -4.87 13.78 13.16
N GLY A 30 -5.94 14.55 12.97
CA GLY A 30 -5.90 15.81 12.22
C GLY A 30 -7.27 16.23 11.69
N ALA A 31 -7.39 17.49 11.28
CA ALA A 31 -8.64 18.08 10.77
C ALA A 31 -9.13 17.39 9.47
N ASN A 32 -10.41 17.55 9.13
CA ASN A 32 -10.92 17.07 7.85
C ASN A 32 -10.15 17.71 6.69
N GLY A 33 -9.77 16.90 5.70
CA GLY A 33 -8.92 17.35 4.58
C GLY A 33 -7.41 17.37 4.86
N SER A 34 -6.93 17.08 6.08
CA SER A 34 -5.49 17.13 6.43
C SER A 34 -4.62 16.01 5.82
N GLY A 35 -5.13 15.23 4.87
CA GLY A 35 -4.36 14.17 4.21
C GLY A 35 -4.34 12.79 4.90
N LYS A 36 -5.04 12.60 6.03
CA LYS A 36 -5.07 11.31 6.76
C LYS A 36 -5.46 10.12 5.88
N SER A 37 -6.54 10.22 5.11
CA SER A 37 -6.96 9.14 4.20
C SER A 37 -5.95 8.93 3.07
N ASN A 38 -5.27 10.00 2.64
CA ASN A 38 -4.21 9.92 1.63
C ASN A 38 -2.95 9.23 2.17
N PHE A 39 -2.64 9.37 3.46
CA PHE A 39 -1.56 8.60 4.11
C PHE A 39 -1.80 7.09 4.00
N PHE A 40 -3.01 6.63 4.36
CA PHE A 40 -3.35 5.21 4.22
C PHE A 40 -3.40 4.76 2.76
N HIS A 41 -3.84 5.63 1.84
CA HIS A 41 -3.74 5.36 0.40
C HIS A 41 -2.29 5.21 -0.06
N ALA A 42 -1.35 6.00 0.45
CA ALA A 42 0.07 5.91 0.10
C ALA A 42 0.66 4.57 0.56
N ILE A 43 0.35 4.13 1.79
CA ILE A 43 0.79 2.81 2.27
C ILE A 43 0.22 1.70 1.38
N ARG A 44 -1.09 1.73 1.10
CA ARG A 44 -1.71 0.73 0.22
C ARG A 44 -1.15 0.76 -1.20
N PHE A 45 -0.81 1.93 -1.72
CA PHE A 45 -0.21 2.04 -3.04
C PHE A 45 1.09 1.22 -3.16
N VAL A 46 1.84 1.04 -2.08
CA VAL A 46 3.03 0.18 -2.07
C VAL A 46 2.68 -1.30 -1.87
N LEU A 47 1.74 -1.60 -0.97
CA LEU A 47 1.46 -2.98 -0.51
C LEU A 47 0.40 -3.74 -1.34
N ASP A 48 -0.52 -3.03 -1.97
CA ASP A 48 -1.76 -3.58 -2.52
C ASP A 48 -1.67 -3.71 -4.05
N ASP A 49 -2.08 -4.87 -4.57
CA ASP A 49 -2.07 -5.17 -6.00
C ASP A 49 -3.23 -4.49 -6.75
N LEU A 50 -4.20 -3.89 -6.04
CA LEU A 50 -5.27 -3.09 -6.67
C LEU A 50 -4.73 -1.93 -7.51
N PHE A 51 -3.57 -1.40 -7.17
CA PHE A 51 -2.95 -0.29 -7.90
C PHE A 51 -2.20 -0.74 -9.15
N SER A 52 -2.31 -2.00 -9.53
CA SER A 52 -1.39 -2.59 -10.49
C SER A 52 -1.84 -2.50 -11.94
N SER A 53 -3.10 -2.09 -12.15
CA SER A 53 -3.74 -1.81 -13.43
C SER A 53 -4.47 -0.45 -13.37
N LEU A 54 -3.72 0.65 -13.28
CA LEU A 54 -4.27 2.00 -13.23
C LEU A 54 -4.50 2.57 -14.62
N SER A 55 -5.68 3.15 -14.85
CA SER A 55 -5.94 3.98 -16.04
C SER A 55 -5.10 5.26 -16.00
N THR A 56 -5.00 5.96 -17.13
CA THR A 56 -4.31 7.26 -17.19
C THR A 56 -4.92 8.28 -16.22
N GLU A 57 -6.24 8.24 -16.05
CA GLU A 57 -6.96 9.12 -15.12
C GLU A 57 -6.66 8.76 -13.67
N ASP A 58 -6.68 7.47 -13.32
CA ASP A 58 -6.33 7.01 -11.97
C ASP A 58 -4.88 7.37 -11.62
N ARG A 59 -3.95 7.22 -12.57
CA ARG A 59 -2.55 7.62 -12.40
C ARG A 59 -2.44 9.10 -12.07
N ARG A 60 -3.12 9.95 -12.85
CA ARG A 60 -3.14 11.41 -12.62
C ARG A 60 -3.74 11.73 -11.25
N ALA A 61 -4.79 11.05 -10.83
CA ALA A 61 -5.44 11.24 -9.54
C ALA A 61 -4.58 10.83 -8.32
N LEU A 62 -3.50 10.07 -8.53
CA LEU A 62 -2.51 9.75 -7.49
C LEU A 62 -1.40 10.81 -7.37
N LEU A 63 -1.19 11.62 -8.41
CA LEU A 63 -0.17 12.66 -8.41
C LEU A 63 -0.72 13.94 -7.77
N HIS A 64 0.15 14.66 -7.07
CA HIS A 64 -0.21 15.94 -6.48
C HIS A 64 -0.49 16.98 -7.57
N GLU A 65 -1.64 17.64 -7.46
CA GLU A 65 -2.08 18.71 -8.35
C GLU A 65 -2.36 19.96 -7.51
N SER A 66 -1.70 21.06 -7.88
CA SER A 66 -1.94 22.39 -7.32
C SER A 66 -1.97 23.41 -8.45
N VAL A 67 -2.61 24.57 -8.22
CA VAL A 67 -2.77 25.60 -9.24
C VAL A 67 -1.40 26.03 -9.77
N GLY A 68 -1.15 25.77 -11.06
CA GLY A 68 0.11 26.13 -11.73
C GLY A 68 1.29 25.19 -11.48
N HIS A 69 1.11 24.08 -10.76
CA HIS A 69 2.19 23.12 -10.51
C HIS A 69 1.68 21.67 -10.54
N HIS A 70 2.08 20.94 -11.58
CA HIS A 70 1.78 19.52 -11.76
C HIS A 70 3.04 18.69 -11.52
N VAL A 71 2.97 17.75 -10.58
CA VAL A 71 4.07 16.82 -10.37
C VAL A 71 4.02 15.72 -11.44
N LEU A 72 5.14 15.46 -12.11
CA LEU A 72 5.22 14.45 -13.18
C LEU A 72 5.41 13.02 -12.66
N SER A 73 5.85 12.89 -11.41
CA SER A 73 6.10 11.61 -10.74
C SER A 73 5.97 11.72 -9.23
N ALA A 74 5.44 10.69 -8.60
CA ALA A 74 5.39 10.55 -7.15
C ALA A 74 6.10 9.27 -6.73
N TYR A 75 6.49 9.19 -5.46
CA TYR A 75 6.87 7.90 -4.88
C TYR A 75 6.43 7.78 -3.43
N VAL A 76 6.30 6.54 -3.01
CA VAL A 76 6.12 6.16 -1.62
C VAL A 76 7.18 5.10 -1.30
N GLU A 77 7.90 5.30 -0.20
CA GLU A 77 8.87 4.35 0.33
C GLU A 77 8.44 3.93 1.74
N ILE A 78 8.34 2.63 1.95
CA ILE A 78 8.09 2.03 3.26
C ILE A 78 9.36 1.37 3.73
N VAL A 79 9.73 1.68 4.97
CA VAL A 79 10.83 1.03 5.67
C VAL A 79 10.25 0.03 6.66
N PHE A 80 10.63 -1.23 6.50
CA PHE A 80 10.24 -2.33 7.38
C PHE A 80 11.35 -2.62 8.37
N ASP A 81 10.98 -2.73 9.64
CA ASP A 81 11.74 -3.50 10.63
C ASP A 81 11.58 -4.97 10.26
N ASN A 82 12.68 -5.63 9.94
CA ASN A 82 12.78 -7.03 9.52
C ASN A 82 13.61 -7.84 10.54
N SER A 83 13.60 -7.44 11.81
CA SER A 83 14.29 -8.17 12.90
C SER A 83 13.77 -9.59 13.12
N ASP A 84 12.54 -9.90 12.70
CA ASP A 84 11.94 -11.24 12.71
C ASP A 84 12.25 -12.07 11.46
N ASN A 85 13.00 -11.51 10.49
CA ASN A 85 13.35 -12.13 9.20
C ASN A 85 12.14 -12.64 8.41
N ARG A 86 10.98 -11.98 8.56
CA ARG A 86 9.77 -12.33 7.83
C ARG A 86 9.85 -11.97 6.34
N LEU A 87 10.59 -10.92 6.00
CA LEU A 87 11.00 -10.68 4.62
C LEU A 87 12.28 -11.50 4.36
N PRO A 88 12.35 -12.26 3.24
CA PRO A 88 13.52 -13.07 2.86
C PRO A 88 14.67 -12.19 2.33
N VAL A 89 15.08 -11.19 3.11
CA VAL A 89 16.17 -10.26 2.85
C VAL A 89 17.05 -10.26 4.09
N ASP A 90 18.34 -10.55 3.93
CA ASP A 90 19.31 -10.62 5.03
C ASP A 90 19.73 -9.22 5.51
N LYS A 91 18.76 -8.46 6.02
CA LYS A 91 18.92 -7.13 6.61
C LYS A 91 17.86 -6.91 7.67
N ALA A 92 18.26 -6.25 8.76
CA ALA A 92 17.35 -5.83 9.82
C ALA A 92 16.37 -4.73 9.38
N GLU A 93 16.71 -3.96 8.34
CA GLU A 93 15.86 -2.93 7.76
C GLU A 93 15.75 -3.17 6.25
N VAL A 94 14.51 -3.17 5.73
CA VAL A 94 14.21 -3.37 4.31
C VAL A 94 13.42 -2.17 3.79
N ARG A 95 13.89 -1.56 2.69
CA ARG A 95 13.23 -0.40 2.07
C ARG A 95 12.55 -0.80 0.77
N LEU A 96 11.24 -0.71 0.73
CA LEU A 96 10.44 -0.92 -0.48
C LEU A 96 9.89 0.42 -0.96
N ARG A 97 10.31 0.82 -2.15
CA ARG A 97 9.80 2.02 -2.82
C ARG A 97 9.02 1.66 -4.07
N ARG A 98 7.87 2.29 -4.23
CA ARG A 98 7.14 2.33 -5.51
C ARG A 98 7.09 3.77 -6.00
N SER A 99 7.55 3.99 -7.22
CA SER A 99 7.45 5.27 -7.93
C SER A 99 6.42 5.15 -9.05
N ILE A 100 5.61 6.18 -9.22
CA ILE A 100 4.59 6.28 -10.27
C ILE A 100 4.82 7.53 -11.09
N GLY A 101 4.82 7.37 -12.41
CA GLY A 101 4.70 8.46 -13.36
C GLY A 101 3.47 8.28 -14.25
N MET A 102 3.31 9.19 -15.21
CA MET A 102 2.17 9.17 -16.13
C MET A 102 2.10 7.91 -17.01
N LYS A 103 3.23 7.26 -17.29
CA LYS A 103 3.30 6.13 -18.23
C LYS A 103 3.74 4.81 -17.62
N LYS A 104 4.53 4.84 -16.54
CA LYS A 104 5.13 3.65 -15.95
C LYS A 104 5.27 3.77 -14.44
N ASP A 105 5.44 2.62 -13.83
CA ASP A 105 5.78 2.47 -12.42
C ASP A 105 7.14 1.80 -12.32
N ASP A 106 7.93 2.20 -11.33
CA ASP A 106 9.21 1.60 -11.01
C ASP A 106 9.22 1.16 -9.54
N TYR A 107 9.78 -0.01 -9.27
CA TYR A 107 9.90 -0.56 -7.92
C TYR A 107 11.37 -0.66 -7.53
N TYR A 108 11.66 -0.36 -6.27
CA TYR A 108 13.00 -0.47 -5.73
C TYR A 108 12.97 -1.20 -4.39
N LEU A 109 13.87 -2.16 -4.23
CA LEU A 109 14.17 -2.82 -2.98
C LEU A 109 15.59 -2.42 -2.56
N ASP A 110 15.73 -1.72 -1.45
CA ASP A 110 17.00 -1.16 -0.98
C ASP A 110 17.79 -0.41 -2.06
N LYS A 111 17.08 0.49 -2.78
CA LYS A 111 17.60 1.30 -3.90
C LYS A 111 17.98 0.50 -5.15
N LYS A 112 17.85 -0.82 -5.17
CA LYS A 112 18.02 -1.64 -6.37
C LYS A 112 16.69 -1.76 -7.11
N HIS A 113 16.69 -1.58 -8.42
CA HIS A 113 15.50 -1.76 -9.24
C HIS A 113 15.07 -3.24 -9.21
N VAL A 114 13.77 -3.46 -9.04
CA VAL A 114 13.17 -4.80 -9.00
C VAL A 114 11.88 -4.80 -9.82
N THR A 115 11.47 -5.98 -10.28
CA THR A 115 10.22 -6.15 -11.02
C THR A 115 9.01 -6.17 -10.08
N LYS A 116 7.83 -5.81 -10.61
CA LYS A 116 6.56 -5.97 -9.92
C LYS A 116 6.33 -7.41 -9.40
N LYS A 117 6.77 -8.41 -10.17
CA LYS A 117 6.63 -9.82 -9.81
C LYS A 117 7.46 -10.18 -8.58
N GLU A 118 8.70 -9.71 -8.51
CA GLU A 118 9.56 -9.92 -7.35
C GLU A 118 8.99 -9.25 -6.10
N VAL A 119 8.46 -8.04 -6.22
CA VAL A 119 7.79 -7.34 -5.11
C VAL A 119 6.55 -8.11 -4.63
N ALA A 120 5.72 -8.61 -5.56
CA ALA A 120 4.56 -9.40 -5.20
C ALA A 120 4.93 -10.69 -4.43
N ASN A 121 5.94 -11.41 -4.90
CA ASN A 121 6.43 -12.63 -4.23
C ASN A 121 7.00 -12.31 -2.84
N LEU A 122 7.73 -11.20 -2.72
CA LEU A 122 8.30 -10.74 -1.44
C LEU A 122 7.19 -10.45 -0.42
N LEU A 123 6.17 -9.70 -0.83
CA LEU A 123 5.03 -9.33 0.01
C LEU A 123 4.19 -10.56 0.39
N GLU A 124 3.98 -11.48 -0.54
CA GLU A 124 3.27 -12.74 -0.28
C GLU A 124 4.02 -13.61 0.73
N THR A 125 5.35 -13.73 0.63
CA THR A 125 6.20 -14.44 1.60
C THR A 125 6.10 -13.81 2.99
N ALA A 126 6.02 -12.48 3.05
CA ALA A 126 5.78 -11.76 4.30
C ALA A 126 4.31 -11.79 4.77
N GLY A 127 3.43 -12.54 4.12
CA GLY A 127 2.03 -12.71 4.52
C GLY A 127 1.13 -11.53 4.19
N PHE A 128 1.56 -10.59 3.34
CA PHE A 128 0.68 -9.62 2.68
C PHE A 128 0.00 -10.30 1.48
N SER A 129 -0.77 -11.34 1.75
CA SER A 129 -1.40 -12.14 0.71
C SER A 129 -2.43 -11.34 -0.08
N ARG A 130 -2.46 -11.56 -1.41
CA ARG A 130 -3.48 -11.03 -2.32
C ARG A 130 -4.89 -11.50 -1.96
N ALA A 131 -5.02 -12.67 -1.33
CA ALA A 131 -6.28 -13.26 -0.91
C ALA A 131 -6.77 -12.76 0.45
N ASN A 132 -6.02 -11.89 1.14
CA ASN A 132 -6.42 -11.36 2.44
C ASN A 132 -6.06 -9.87 2.56
N PRO A 133 -6.83 -8.97 1.93
CA PRO A 133 -6.60 -7.53 2.00
C PRO A 133 -6.99 -6.90 3.35
N TYR A 134 -7.42 -7.70 4.34
CA TYR A 134 -7.98 -7.20 5.61
C TYR A 134 -6.95 -6.58 6.56
N TYR A 135 -5.68 -6.52 6.16
CA TYR A 135 -4.67 -5.70 6.84
C TYR A 135 -4.94 -4.18 6.68
N VAL A 136 -5.81 -3.76 5.75
CA VAL A 136 -6.34 -2.38 5.72
C VAL A 136 -7.87 -2.36 5.65
N VAL A 137 -8.49 -1.77 6.68
CA VAL A 137 -9.94 -1.54 6.71
C VAL A 137 -10.24 -0.14 6.17
N GLN A 138 -10.88 -0.07 5.01
CA GLN A 138 -11.33 1.21 4.44
C GLN A 138 -12.47 1.83 5.25
N GLN A 139 -12.58 3.15 5.18
CA GLN A 139 -13.76 3.86 5.68
C GLN A 139 -15.04 3.27 5.06
N GLY A 140 -16.05 3.02 5.89
CA GLY A 140 -17.31 2.41 5.46
C GLY A 140 -17.28 0.89 5.28
N LYS A 141 -16.10 0.25 5.23
CA LYS A 141 -15.99 -1.21 5.07
C LYS A 141 -16.65 -1.99 6.20
N ILE A 142 -16.57 -1.49 7.43
CA ILE A 142 -17.25 -2.11 8.59
C ILE A 142 -18.77 -2.08 8.42
N ALA A 143 -19.33 -0.94 8.01
CA ALA A 143 -20.77 -0.84 7.75
C ALA A 143 -21.19 -1.73 6.57
N GLN A 144 -20.36 -1.82 5.53
CA GLN A 144 -20.60 -2.75 4.42
C GLN A 144 -20.61 -4.20 4.92
N MET A 145 -19.63 -4.60 5.74
CA MET A 145 -19.55 -5.96 6.30
C MET A 145 -20.75 -6.31 7.18
N ALA A 146 -21.22 -5.35 7.99
CA ALA A 146 -22.42 -5.53 8.81
C ALA A 146 -23.68 -5.77 7.95
N ASN A 147 -23.75 -5.16 6.77
CA ASN A 147 -24.88 -5.26 5.85
C ASN A 147 -24.67 -6.26 4.70
N MET A 148 -23.61 -7.08 4.74
CA MET A 148 -23.36 -8.10 3.71
C MET A 148 -24.48 -9.14 3.68
N LYS A 149 -24.90 -9.52 2.47
CA LYS A 149 -25.75 -10.70 2.26
C LYS A 149 -24.98 -11.98 2.59
N ASP A 150 -25.70 -13.05 2.89
CA ASP A 150 -25.09 -14.32 3.32
C ASP A 150 -24.18 -14.92 2.25
N GLU A 151 -24.51 -14.77 0.96
CA GLU A 151 -23.66 -15.24 -0.14
C GLU A 151 -22.33 -14.48 -0.18
N GLN A 152 -22.35 -13.16 0.04
CA GLN A 152 -21.15 -12.33 0.07
C GLN A 152 -20.29 -12.64 1.30
N ARG A 153 -20.92 -12.95 2.43
CA ARG A 153 -20.23 -13.34 3.65
C ARG A 153 -19.58 -14.72 3.51
N LEU A 154 -20.24 -15.67 2.84
CA LEU A 154 -19.67 -16.98 2.55
C LEU A 154 -18.45 -16.86 1.62
N GLU A 155 -18.55 -16.07 0.56
CA GLU A 155 -17.44 -15.82 -0.37
C GLU A 155 -16.23 -15.24 0.37
N LEU A 156 -16.47 -14.29 1.27
CA LEU A 156 -15.45 -13.74 2.14
C LEU A 156 -14.79 -14.82 3.02
N LEU A 157 -15.58 -15.67 3.67
CA LEU A 157 -15.04 -16.75 4.51
C LEU A 157 -14.20 -17.75 3.71
N LYS A 158 -14.61 -18.08 2.48
CA LYS A 158 -13.83 -18.91 1.55
C LYS A 158 -12.50 -18.27 1.18
N GLU A 159 -12.51 -16.96 0.93
CA GLU A 159 -11.30 -16.20 0.60
C GLU A 159 -10.29 -16.20 1.77
N ILE A 160 -10.76 -15.88 2.98
CA ILE A 160 -9.94 -15.89 4.21
C ILE A 160 -9.45 -17.31 4.53
N GLY A 161 -10.28 -18.32 4.34
CA GLY A 161 -9.95 -19.72 4.54
C GLY A 161 -8.98 -20.29 3.50
N GLY A 162 -8.62 -19.53 2.47
CA GLY A 162 -7.68 -19.95 1.42
C GLY A 162 -8.24 -21.03 0.49
N THR A 163 -9.53 -21.34 0.55
CA THR A 163 -10.15 -22.41 -0.27
C THR A 163 -10.29 -22.00 -1.72
N ARG A 164 -10.27 -20.70 -2.01
CA ARG A 164 -10.34 -20.15 -3.38
C ARG A 164 -9.15 -20.56 -4.25
N VAL A 165 -7.96 -20.69 -3.67
CA VAL A 165 -6.74 -21.16 -4.38
C VAL A 165 -6.87 -22.63 -4.83
N TYR A 166 -7.77 -23.39 -4.21
CA TYR A 166 -8.06 -24.78 -4.58
C TYR A 166 -9.17 -24.91 -5.63
N GLU A 167 -10.09 -23.95 -5.74
CA GLU A 167 -11.19 -23.98 -6.72
C GLU A 167 -10.75 -23.49 -8.12
N ASP A 168 -9.69 -22.67 -8.23
CA ASP A 168 -9.13 -22.15 -9.49
C ASP A 168 -8.09 -23.09 -10.16
N ARG A 169 -7.86 -24.30 -9.62
CA ARG A 169 -6.99 -25.35 -10.19
C ARG A 169 -7.78 -26.48 -10.82
#